data_AF-A0A2H5ZWH9-F1
#
_entry.id   AF-A0A2H5ZWH9-F1
#
_cell.length_a   1.000
_cell.length_b   1.000
_cell.length_c   1.000
_cell.angle_alpha   90.00
_cell.angle_beta   90.00
_cell.angle_gamma   90.00
#
_symmetry.space_group_name_H-M   'P 1'
#
loop_
_entity.id
_entity.type
_entity.pdbx_description
1 polymer ?
#
loop_
_entity_poly.entity_id
_entity_poly.type
_entity_poly.pdbx_seq_one_letter_code
_entity_poly.pdbx_strand_id
1 'polypeptide(L)'
;MRVEAVGPRTEARTARRVRVPGWVWALPVYGFLALFVVYPLVRLLLEAVTDDAGRFTLQYVAGFATDPFYRRALANSLWVSGGTVLGCLALGLPAAFLLVRYDFPGRNLWSYLTVLPIVVPPLVGIMGLVFVLGRAGTVNVLLMDFLGLARPVNFLYGWHGVLLAMVLHYFPLVTLNVVDALAKVDASLEEAAEAAGARGLRRVWDITLPLLTPGLVSGATLVFILSFADFATPLVVGIQDLLAAQAYLNIVQFVDRRLFRMGLVVGALMSLMAVGFLLVARRVVALREYAVVSYRAVERRPLAGPWRVVAPLLFAGVLGLAFLPHVGLLLAAFGKAWSLTPFPTRFTLENFDQVLHLTPTYVVNTLRWSAVAVLLILALGVPMGWILARSTLPGRGLLDSVVTLVLALPGTAIGIAYLRAFHLPVAGFTLTRSWLVMPLVLAVRRMPYTVRATFASLLTVHRAMEEAAASVGASALRTFVDVSLPLIWRGVVAGLLFSLLFALQEAAATILLVLPGWETVTVGIFTFYTSGTFGQAAALGVVLVVLCSAVLYAVYRLTGARLGGLFGGGGA
;
A
#
# COMPACT_ATOMS: atom_id res chain seq x y z
N MET A 1 47.93 -50.11 -27.36
CA MET A 1 48.10 -48.79 -26.72
C MET A 1 46.75 -48.34 -26.19
N ARG A 2 46.50 -48.50 -24.89
CA ARG A 2 45.34 -47.94 -24.18
C ARG A 2 45.80 -46.62 -23.59
N VAL A 3 45.17 -45.52 -23.99
CA VAL A 3 45.44 -44.19 -23.44
C VAL A 3 44.60 -44.04 -22.18
N GLU A 4 45.26 -43.93 -21.03
CA GLU A 4 44.64 -43.62 -19.75
C GLU A 4 44.20 -42.14 -19.73
N ALA A 5 42.91 -41.91 -19.46
CA ALA A 5 42.37 -40.59 -19.25
C ALA A 5 42.73 -40.10 -17.85
N VAL A 6 43.56 -39.05 -17.77
CA VAL A 6 43.82 -38.29 -16.55
C VAL A 6 42.54 -37.54 -16.18
N GLY A 7 41.84 -37.99 -15.14
CA GLY A 7 40.69 -37.29 -14.58
C GLY A 7 41.10 -35.98 -13.88
N PRO A 8 40.29 -34.92 -13.93
CA PRO A 8 40.56 -33.70 -13.17
C PRO A 8 40.35 -34.00 -11.69
N ARG A 9 41.42 -33.96 -10.91
CA ARG A 9 41.36 -33.86 -9.44
C ARG A 9 40.87 -32.45 -9.10
N THR A 10 39.55 -32.26 -9.05
CA THR A 10 38.95 -31.13 -8.37
C THR A 10 39.07 -31.37 -6.88
N GLU A 11 40.14 -30.86 -6.29
CA GLU A 11 40.22 -30.61 -4.86
C GLU A 11 39.06 -29.68 -4.48
N ALA A 12 37.97 -30.27 -4.00
CA ALA A 12 36.91 -29.56 -3.32
C ALA A 12 37.50 -29.01 -2.01
N ARG A 13 38.15 -27.85 -2.10
CA ARG A 13 38.37 -26.97 -0.95
C ARG A 13 36.99 -26.65 -0.39
N THR A 14 36.65 -27.38 0.66
CA THR A 14 35.49 -27.15 1.50
C THR A 14 35.61 -25.74 2.07
N ALA A 15 35.00 -24.78 1.37
CA ALA A 15 34.76 -23.45 1.90
C ALA A 15 34.08 -23.63 3.25
N ARG A 16 34.84 -23.36 4.32
CA ARG A 16 34.40 -23.49 5.70
C ARG A 16 33.27 -22.47 5.86
N ARG A 17 32.02 -22.92 5.64
CA ARG A 17 30.82 -22.10 5.81
C ARG A 17 30.90 -21.51 7.20
N VAL A 18 31.12 -20.20 7.28
CA VAL A 18 31.13 -19.46 8.53
C VAL A 18 29.77 -19.67 9.18
N ARG A 19 29.69 -20.61 10.12
CA ARG A 19 28.51 -20.88 10.94
C ARG A 19 28.42 -19.75 11.95
N VAL A 20 27.87 -18.62 11.53
CA VAL A 20 27.40 -17.59 12.46
C VAL A 20 26.31 -18.23 13.33
N PRO A 21 26.32 -18.09 14.66
CA PRO A 21 25.15 -18.40 15.48
C PRO A 21 24.08 -17.32 15.23
N GLY A 22 23.49 -17.32 14.03
CA GLY A 22 22.48 -16.35 13.57
C GLY A 22 21.20 -16.34 14.41
N TRP A 23 21.05 -17.33 15.29
CA TRP A 23 19.94 -17.46 16.23
C TRP A 23 19.84 -16.32 17.24
N VAL A 24 20.97 -15.74 17.68
CA VAL A 24 20.96 -14.64 18.66
C VAL A 24 20.27 -13.39 18.10
N TRP A 25 20.46 -13.12 16.80
CA TRP A 25 19.81 -12.01 16.08
C TRP A 25 18.39 -12.36 15.62
N ALA A 26 18.14 -13.62 15.34
CA ALA A 26 16.85 -14.07 14.86
C ALA A 26 15.82 -14.23 15.97
N LEU A 27 16.22 -14.52 17.22
CA LEU A 27 15.29 -14.73 18.33
C LEU A 27 14.42 -13.49 18.64
N PRO A 28 14.97 -12.26 18.75
CA PRO A 28 14.13 -11.06 18.94
C PRO A 28 13.18 -10.83 17.77
N VAL A 29 13.64 -11.09 16.54
CA VAL A 29 12.85 -10.98 15.30
C VAL A 29 11.67 -11.95 15.29
N TYR A 30 11.93 -13.23 15.56
CA TYR A 30 10.88 -14.25 15.62
C TYR A 30 9.94 -14.02 16.82
N GLY A 31 10.48 -13.63 17.98
CA GLY A 31 9.68 -13.28 19.15
C GLY A 31 8.75 -12.10 18.88
N PHE A 32 9.24 -11.06 18.20
CA PHE A 32 8.44 -9.91 17.78
C PHE A 32 7.31 -10.33 16.83
N LEU A 33 7.61 -11.11 15.78
CA LEU A 33 6.58 -11.59 14.85
C LEU A 33 5.57 -12.50 15.54
N ALA A 34 6.02 -13.40 16.40
CA ALA A 34 5.14 -14.29 17.15
C ALA A 34 4.18 -13.49 18.04
N LEU A 35 4.70 -12.53 18.80
CA LEU A 35 3.92 -11.76 19.78
C LEU A 35 3.04 -10.69 19.13
N PHE A 36 3.52 -9.97 18.12
CA PHE A 36 2.84 -8.78 17.60
C PHE A 36 2.21 -8.97 16.21
N VAL A 37 2.43 -10.11 15.57
CA VAL A 37 1.78 -10.46 14.29
C VAL A 37 0.94 -11.72 14.45
N VAL A 38 1.56 -12.84 14.83
CA VAL A 38 0.87 -14.13 14.85
C VAL A 38 -0.14 -14.20 15.99
N TYR A 39 0.24 -13.85 17.21
CA TYR A 39 -0.64 -13.93 18.37
C TYR A 39 -1.94 -13.11 18.19
N PRO A 40 -1.92 -11.85 17.74
CA PRO A 40 -3.15 -11.08 17.58
C PRO A 40 -4.08 -11.66 16.51
N LEU A 41 -3.52 -12.14 15.41
CA LEU A 41 -4.30 -12.76 14.35
C LEU A 41 -4.92 -14.08 14.81
N VAL A 42 -4.16 -14.92 15.51
CA VAL A 42 -4.68 -16.16 16.09
C VAL A 42 -5.80 -15.86 17.08
N ARG A 43 -5.63 -14.86 17.95
CA ARG A 43 -6.68 -14.43 18.89
C ARG A 43 -7.94 -13.97 18.16
N LEU A 44 -7.82 -13.17 17.10
CA LEU A 44 -8.96 -12.76 16.28
C LEU A 44 -9.68 -13.95 15.64
N LEU A 45 -8.93 -14.89 15.05
CA LEU A 45 -9.49 -16.08 14.42
C LEU A 45 -10.19 -17.00 15.43
N LEU A 46 -9.61 -17.17 16.61
CA LEU A 46 -10.21 -17.96 17.69
C LEU A 46 -11.49 -17.30 18.20
N GLU A 47 -11.47 -16.00 18.48
CA GLU A 47 -12.63 -15.28 19.00
C GLU A 47 -13.80 -15.22 18.00
N ALA A 48 -13.54 -15.36 16.70
CA ALA A 48 -14.59 -15.49 15.69
C ALA A 48 -15.35 -16.83 15.78
N VAL A 49 -14.78 -17.86 16.42
CA VAL A 49 -15.35 -19.21 16.56
C VAL A 49 -15.52 -19.65 18.02
N THR A 50 -15.54 -18.72 18.97
CA THR A 50 -15.78 -19.01 20.39
C THR A 50 -16.89 -18.15 21.01
N ASP A 51 -17.59 -18.69 22.00
CA ASP A 51 -18.55 -17.96 22.82
C ASP A 51 -17.86 -17.11 23.92
N ASP A 52 -18.64 -16.45 24.79
CA ASP A 52 -18.09 -15.61 25.88
C ASP A 52 -17.35 -16.46 26.93
N ALA A 53 -17.67 -17.76 27.02
CA ALA A 53 -17.03 -18.71 27.90
C ALA A 53 -15.78 -19.36 27.26
N GLY A 54 -15.41 -18.98 26.03
CA GLY A 54 -14.29 -19.56 25.30
C GLY A 54 -14.58 -20.94 24.70
N ARG A 55 -15.84 -21.39 24.69
CA ARG A 55 -16.24 -22.66 24.08
C ARG A 55 -16.38 -22.49 22.58
N PHE A 56 -15.96 -23.50 21.83
CA PHE A 56 -16.08 -23.52 20.37
C PHE A 56 -17.55 -23.40 19.95
N THR A 57 -17.84 -22.48 19.03
CA THR A 57 -19.17 -22.29 18.44
C THR A 57 -19.04 -21.76 17.02
N LEU A 58 -19.90 -22.25 16.13
CA LEU A 58 -20.03 -21.73 14.76
C LEU A 58 -21.22 -20.78 14.61
N GLN A 59 -21.91 -20.42 15.71
CA GLN A 59 -23.14 -19.63 15.61
C GLN A 59 -22.94 -18.26 14.95
N TYR A 60 -21.80 -17.60 15.20
CA TYR A 60 -21.53 -16.28 14.65
C TYR A 60 -21.12 -16.35 13.19
N VAL A 61 -20.39 -17.40 12.81
CA VAL A 61 -20.04 -17.69 11.41
C VAL A 61 -21.30 -18.07 10.63
N ALA A 62 -22.17 -18.91 11.20
CA ALA A 62 -23.47 -19.27 10.62
C ALA A 62 -24.40 -18.05 10.53
N GLY A 63 -24.39 -17.18 11.53
CA GLY A 63 -25.11 -15.91 11.52
C GLY A 63 -24.65 -14.99 10.40
N PHE A 64 -23.34 -14.84 10.20
CA PHE A 64 -22.79 -14.12 9.05
C PHE A 64 -23.21 -14.75 7.71
N ALA A 65 -23.14 -16.08 7.61
CA ALA A 65 -23.43 -16.81 6.38
C ALA A 65 -24.92 -16.81 6.01
N THR A 66 -25.82 -16.67 6.98
CA THR A 66 -27.28 -16.66 6.75
C THR A 66 -27.86 -15.25 6.64
N ASP A 67 -27.24 -14.24 7.27
CA ASP A 67 -27.72 -12.86 7.25
C ASP A 67 -27.56 -12.22 5.85
N PRO A 68 -28.68 -11.83 5.19
CA PRO A 68 -28.65 -11.25 3.85
C PRO A 68 -27.81 -9.98 3.75
N PHE A 69 -27.71 -9.19 4.82
CA PHE A 69 -26.93 -7.96 4.83
C PHE A 69 -25.44 -8.25 4.73
N TYR A 70 -24.91 -9.18 5.54
CA TYR A 70 -23.49 -9.54 5.52
C TYR A 70 -23.07 -10.24 4.23
N ARG A 71 -23.94 -11.09 3.66
CA ARG A 71 -23.72 -11.68 2.33
C ARG A 71 -23.65 -10.63 1.24
N ARG A 72 -24.55 -9.63 1.28
CA ARG A 72 -24.51 -8.48 0.37
C ARG A 72 -23.23 -7.67 0.57
N ALA A 73 -22.82 -7.43 1.82
CA ALA A 73 -21.59 -6.71 2.11
C ALA A 73 -20.34 -7.43 1.58
N LEU A 74 -20.27 -8.76 1.70
CA LEU A 74 -19.23 -9.58 1.08
C LEU A 74 -19.26 -9.47 -0.45
N ALA A 75 -20.42 -9.64 -1.07
CA ALA A 75 -20.57 -9.56 -2.52
C ALA A 75 -20.19 -8.17 -3.06
N ASN A 76 -20.66 -7.11 -2.42
CA ASN A 76 -20.34 -5.73 -2.77
C ASN A 76 -18.84 -5.44 -2.59
N SER A 77 -18.21 -5.97 -1.54
CA SER A 77 -16.75 -5.78 -1.33
C SER A 77 -15.93 -6.43 -2.43
N LEU A 78 -16.31 -7.64 -2.84
CA LEU A 78 -15.70 -8.33 -3.98
C LEU A 78 -15.96 -7.58 -5.29
N TRP A 79 -17.19 -7.11 -5.51
CA TRP A 79 -17.57 -6.35 -6.69
C TRP A 79 -16.82 -5.03 -6.82
N VAL A 80 -16.79 -4.22 -5.75
CA VAL A 80 -16.09 -2.93 -5.72
C VAL A 80 -14.58 -3.13 -5.86
N SER A 81 -14.00 -4.13 -5.19
CA SER A 81 -12.55 -4.38 -5.30
C SER A 81 -12.16 -4.91 -6.67
N GLY A 82 -12.94 -5.85 -7.23
CA GLY A 82 -12.75 -6.35 -8.59
C GLY A 82 -12.94 -5.25 -9.64
N GLY A 83 -13.98 -4.43 -9.51
CA GLY A 83 -14.22 -3.28 -10.37
C GLY A 83 -13.11 -2.24 -10.29
N THR A 84 -12.56 -2.00 -9.10
CA THR A 84 -11.41 -1.12 -8.91
C THR A 84 -10.19 -1.66 -9.64
N VAL A 85 -9.89 -2.96 -9.52
CA VAL A 85 -8.78 -3.60 -10.26
C VAL A 85 -8.96 -3.43 -11.77
N LEU A 86 -10.16 -3.71 -12.29
CA LEU A 86 -10.44 -3.56 -13.72
C LEU A 86 -10.29 -2.11 -14.18
N GLY A 87 -10.78 -1.13 -13.41
CA GLY A 87 -10.60 0.29 -13.71
C GLY A 87 -9.12 0.72 -13.67
N CYS A 88 -8.38 0.28 -12.66
CA CYS A 88 -6.95 0.53 -12.53
C CYS A 88 -6.13 -0.11 -13.67
N LEU A 89 -6.52 -1.31 -14.14
CA LEU A 89 -5.91 -1.93 -15.32
C LEU A 89 -6.25 -1.16 -16.59
N ALA A 90 -7.51 -0.74 -16.76
CA ALA A 90 -7.97 0.00 -17.91
C ALA A 90 -7.26 1.36 -18.07
N LEU A 91 -6.92 2.03 -16.96
CA LEU A 91 -6.16 3.29 -17.00
C LEU A 91 -4.66 3.07 -16.94
N GLY A 92 -4.21 2.17 -16.06
CA GLY A 92 -2.81 2.00 -15.72
C GLY A 92 -1.98 1.31 -16.78
N LEU A 93 -2.57 0.34 -17.51
CA LEU A 93 -1.90 -0.37 -18.59
C LEU A 93 -1.62 0.54 -19.80
N PRO A 94 -2.60 1.29 -20.36
CA PRO A 94 -2.32 2.26 -21.42
C PRO A 94 -1.31 3.34 -20.98
N ALA A 95 -1.43 3.84 -19.75
CA ALA A 95 -0.48 4.80 -19.18
C ALA A 95 0.95 4.25 -19.19
N ALA A 96 1.15 3.01 -18.76
CA ALA A 96 2.46 2.36 -18.75
C ALA A 96 3.02 2.19 -20.17
N PHE A 97 2.19 1.75 -21.13
CA PHE A 97 2.60 1.64 -22.54
C PHE A 97 3.04 2.98 -23.13
N LEU A 98 2.27 4.06 -22.88
CA LEU A 98 2.63 5.41 -23.32
C LEU A 98 3.95 5.86 -22.71
N LEU A 99 4.13 5.68 -21.40
CA LEU A 99 5.34 6.10 -20.70
C LEU A 99 6.59 5.32 -21.12
N VAL A 100 6.49 4.02 -21.39
CA VAL A 100 7.67 3.19 -21.72
C VAL A 100 8.00 3.25 -23.21
N ARG A 101 7.00 3.20 -24.09
CA ARG A 101 7.22 2.96 -25.53
C ARG A 101 7.21 4.21 -26.40
N TYR A 102 6.63 5.30 -25.91
CA TYR A 102 6.46 6.51 -26.72
C TYR A 102 7.17 7.72 -26.14
N ASP A 103 7.55 8.64 -27.04
CA ASP A 103 8.00 9.98 -26.69
C ASP A 103 6.94 11.03 -27.07
N PHE A 104 6.67 11.96 -26.14
CA PHE A 104 5.64 12.98 -26.28
C PHE A 104 5.90 14.19 -25.38
N PRO A 105 5.37 15.38 -25.72
CA PRO A 105 5.62 16.61 -24.97
C PRO A 105 5.26 16.46 -23.48
N GLY A 106 6.20 16.84 -22.61
CA GLY A 106 6.01 16.80 -21.16
C GLY A 106 6.09 15.40 -20.53
N ARG A 107 6.46 14.34 -21.27
CA ARG A 107 6.51 12.94 -20.78
C ARG A 107 7.13 12.78 -19.38
N ASN A 108 8.23 13.48 -19.12
CA ASN A 108 8.90 13.42 -17.82
C ASN A 108 8.03 13.99 -16.70
N LEU A 109 7.40 15.15 -16.92
CA LEU A 109 6.43 15.73 -15.99
C LEU A 109 5.27 14.74 -15.75
N TRP A 110 4.74 14.15 -16.83
CA TRP A 110 3.66 13.15 -16.75
C TRP A 110 4.04 11.95 -15.90
N SER A 111 5.24 11.39 -16.09
CA SER A 111 5.74 10.27 -15.27
C SER A 111 5.79 10.59 -13.78
N TYR A 112 6.10 11.84 -13.40
CA TYR A 112 6.08 12.28 -12.01
C TYR A 112 4.65 12.48 -11.49
N LEU A 113 3.82 13.18 -12.28
CA LEU A 113 2.43 13.47 -11.92
C LEU A 113 1.58 12.21 -11.76
N THR A 114 1.86 11.13 -12.51
CA THR A 114 1.16 9.86 -12.35
C THR A 114 1.30 9.26 -10.96
N VAL A 115 2.43 9.47 -10.28
CA VAL A 115 2.66 8.86 -8.96
C VAL A 115 2.02 9.68 -7.84
N LEU A 116 1.80 10.97 -8.06
CA LEU A 116 1.36 11.89 -7.00
C LEU A 116 -0.01 11.56 -6.38
N PRO A 117 -1.03 11.05 -7.11
CA PRO A 117 -2.33 10.71 -6.52
C PRO A 117 -2.28 9.68 -5.39
N ILE A 118 -1.29 8.78 -5.38
CA ILE A 118 -1.16 7.77 -4.31
C ILE A 118 -0.54 8.32 -3.03
N VAL A 119 0.04 9.52 -3.09
CA VAL A 119 0.73 10.17 -1.96
C VAL A 119 -0.27 10.69 -0.93
N VAL A 120 -1.52 10.89 -1.35
CA VAL A 120 -2.61 11.37 -0.51
C VAL A 120 -3.50 10.21 -0.11
N PRO A 121 -3.80 10.01 1.18
CA PRO A 121 -4.62 8.88 1.61
C PRO A 121 -5.99 8.87 0.92
N PRO A 122 -6.58 7.67 0.66
CA PRO A 122 -7.89 7.54 0.02
C PRO A 122 -8.98 8.38 0.69
N LEU A 123 -8.98 8.42 2.03
CA LEU A 123 -9.88 9.21 2.86
C LEU A 123 -9.89 10.71 2.47
N VAL A 124 -8.70 11.28 2.26
CA VAL A 124 -8.56 12.69 1.86
C VAL A 124 -8.99 12.88 0.41
N GLY A 125 -8.67 11.91 -0.46
CA GLY A 125 -9.10 11.90 -1.86
C GLY A 125 -10.62 11.93 -2.01
N ILE A 126 -11.34 11.06 -1.29
CA ILE A 126 -12.81 11.04 -1.40
C ILE A 126 -13.46 12.33 -0.88
N MET A 127 -12.93 12.94 0.18
CA MET A 127 -13.45 14.22 0.69
C MET A 127 -13.29 15.34 -0.34
N GLY A 128 -12.10 15.43 -0.95
CA GLY A 128 -11.85 16.36 -2.04
C GLY A 128 -12.84 16.19 -3.20
N LEU A 129 -13.16 14.95 -3.56
CA LEU A 129 -14.17 14.66 -4.57
C LEU A 129 -15.58 15.03 -4.12
N VAL A 130 -15.94 14.89 -2.85
CA VAL A 130 -17.27 15.31 -2.35
C VAL A 130 -17.48 16.81 -2.58
N PHE A 131 -16.47 17.65 -2.36
CA PHE A 131 -16.57 19.09 -2.59
C PHE A 131 -16.75 19.47 -4.07
N VAL A 132 -16.18 18.69 -4.98
CA VAL A 132 -16.20 19.03 -6.42
C VAL A 132 -17.32 18.31 -7.18
N LEU A 133 -17.50 17.01 -6.92
CA LEU A 133 -18.43 16.10 -7.62
C LEU A 133 -19.66 15.72 -6.77
N GLY A 134 -19.76 16.19 -5.53
CA GLY A 134 -20.94 16.00 -4.70
C GLY A 134 -22.20 16.66 -5.28
N ARG A 135 -23.36 16.40 -4.68
CA ARG A 135 -24.65 16.92 -5.17
C ARG A 135 -24.71 18.45 -5.12
N ALA A 136 -24.06 19.04 -4.12
CA ALA A 136 -23.88 20.48 -3.96
C ALA A 136 -22.46 20.95 -4.34
N GLY A 137 -21.69 20.09 -5.03
CA GLY A 137 -20.31 20.37 -5.39
C GLY A 137 -20.18 21.23 -6.66
N THR A 138 -18.97 21.75 -6.88
CA THR A 138 -18.65 22.68 -7.97
C THR A 138 -19.23 22.28 -9.32
N VAL A 139 -19.03 21.02 -9.73
CA VAL A 139 -19.43 20.56 -11.07
C VAL A 139 -20.94 20.56 -11.23
N ASN A 140 -21.67 20.12 -10.22
CA ASN A 140 -23.13 20.12 -10.27
C ASN A 140 -23.69 21.54 -10.30
N VAL A 141 -23.16 22.45 -9.47
CA VAL A 141 -23.62 23.84 -9.45
C VAL A 141 -23.38 24.50 -10.81
N LEU A 142 -22.18 24.35 -11.39
CA LEU A 142 -21.88 24.88 -12.71
C LEU A 142 -22.79 24.27 -13.80
N LEU A 143 -23.01 22.95 -13.80
CA LEU A 143 -23.89 22.32 -14.77
C LEU A 143 -25.35 22.80 -14.62
N MET A 144 -25.82 23.01 -13.41
CA MET A 144 -27.17 23.54 -13.15
C MET A 144 -27.28 25.00 -13.62
N ASP A 145 -26.29 25.84 -13.33
CA ASP A 145 -26.26 27.25 -13.73
C ASP A 145 -26.16 27.42 -15.25
N PHE A 146 -25.30 26.64 -15.92
CA PHE A 146 -25.05 26.76 -17.36
C PHE A 146 -26.07 26.00 -18.23
N LEU A 147 -26.52 24.82 -17.82
CA LEU A 147 -27.41 23.96 -18.61
C LEU A 147 -28.86 23.98 -18.10
N GLY A 148 -29.16 24.70 -17.02
CA GLY A 148 -30.52 24.80 -16.46
C GLY A 148 -31.04 23.47 -15.89
N LEU A 149 -30.15 22.58 -15.42
CA LEU A 149 -30.56 21.28 -14.88
C LEU A 149 -31.42 21.46 -13.62
N ALA A 150 -32.61 20.85 -13.60
CA ALA A 150 -33.52 20.91 -12.44
C ALA A 150 -33.04 20.10 -11.23
N ARG A 151 -32.14 19.12 -11.42
CA ARG A 151 -31.61 18.25 -10.38
C ARG A 151 -30.12 18.00 -10.61
N PRO A 152 -29.31 17.87 -9.54
CA PRO A 152 -27.90 17.53 -9.67
C PRO A 152 -27.72 16.10 -10.20
N VAL A 153 -26.66 15.92 -11.00
CA VAL A 153 -26.22 14.61 -11.47
C VAL A 153 -25.49 13.87 -10.35
N ASN A 154 -25.81 12.60 -10.14
CA ASN A 154 -25.19 11.80 -9.09
C ASN A 154 -23.85 11.19 -9.52
N PHE A 155 -22.78 11.97 -9.45
CA PHE A 155 -21.44 11.49 -9.80
C PHE A 155 -20.79 10.59 -8.74
N LEU A 156 -21.13 10.77 -7.45
CA LEU A 156 -20.33 10.24 -6.34
C LEU A 156 -21.08 9.33 -5.35
N TYR A 157 -22.39 9.47 -5.18
CA TYR A 157 -23.09 8.72 -4.13
C TYR A 157 -23.58 7.38 -4.66
N GLY A 158 -22.92 6.30 -4.25
CA GLY A 158 -23.17 4.94 -4.72
C GLY A 158 -21.87 4.18 -4.94
N TRP A 159 -21.95 2.92 -5.34
CA TRP A 159 -20.76 2.10 -5.59
C TRP A 159 -19.88 2.68 -6.71
N HIS A 160 -20.47 3.40 -7.68
CA HIS A 160 -19.73 4.04 -8.77
C HIS A 160 -18.81 5.16 -8.29
N GLY A 161 -19.18 5.93 -7.27
CA GLY A 161 -18.31 6.97 -6.73
C GLY A 161 -17.18 6.40 -5.87
N VAL A 162 -17.45 5.31 -5.14
CA VAL A 162 -16.41 4.54 -4.44
C VAL A 162 -15.39 3.99 -5.46
N LEU A 163 -15.88 3.37 -6.54
CA LEU A 163 -15.05 2.91 -7.65
C LEU A 163 -14.24 4.05 -8.27
N LEU A 164 -14.87 5.19 -8.58
CA LEU A 164 -14.18 6.34 -9.15
C LEU A 164 -13.03 6.81 -8.26
N ALA A 165 -13.30 7.02 -6.97
CA ALA A 165 -12.28 7.49 -6.03
C ALA A 165 -11.12 6.49 -5.89
N MET A 166 -11.43 5.20 -5.74
CA MET A 166 -10.42 4.15 -5.62
C MET A 166 -9.61 3.97 -6.90
N VAL A 167 -10.24 4.02 -8.08
CA VAL A 167 -9.54 3.91 -9.37
C VAL A 167 -8.58 5.09 -9.57
N LEU A 168 -9.02 6.32 -9.34
CA LEU A 168 -8.18 7.51 -9.49
C LEU A 168 -7.00 7.52 -8.51
N HIS A 169 -7.17 6.94 -7.33
CA HIS A 169 -6.13 6.87 -6.32
C HIS A 169 -5.14 5.71 -6.57
N TYR A 170 -5.63 4.52 -6.98
CA TYR A 170 -4.83 3.30 -7.07
C TYR A 170 -4.31 2.95 -8.47
N PHE A 171 -4.81 3.55 -9.57
CA PHE A 171 -4.27 3.27 -10.91
C PHE A 171 -2.74 3.49 -11.04
N PRO A 172 -2.10 4.44 -10.31
CA PRO A 172 -0.64 4.60 -10.40
C PRO A 172 0.13 3.35 -9.98
N LEU A 173 -0.40 2.55 -9.05
CA LEU A 173 0.23 1.31 -8.62
C LEU A 173 0.32 0.30 -9.76
N VAL A 174 -0.76 0.17 -10.54
CA VAL A 174 -0.75 -0.69 -11.73
C VAL A 174 0.21 -0.11 -12.75
N THR A 175 0.18 1.19 -13.01
CA THR A 175 1.13 1.82 -13.94
C THR A 175 2.58 1.53 -13.57
N LEU A 176 2.96 1.68 -12.30
CA LEU A 176 4.34 1.45 -11.85
C LEU A 176 4.77 -0.01 -12.00
N ASN A 177 3.92 -0.96 -11.61
CA ASN A 177 4.20 -2.39 -11.75
C ASN A 177 4.32 -2.81 -13.22
N VAL A 178 3.45 -2.27 -14.08
CA VAL A 178 3.49 -2.55 -15.52
C VAL A 178 4.68 -1.85 -16.18
N VAL A 179 5.04 -0.63 -15.78
CA VAL A 179 6.24 0.06 -16.27
C VAL A 179 7.49 -0.77 -15.96
N ASP A 180 7.64 -1.28 -14.73
CA ASP A 180 8.78 -2.14 -14.35
C ASP A 180 8.83 -3.42 -15.19
N ALA A 181 7.69 -4.13 -15.30
CA ALA A 181 7.62 -5.35 -16.09
C ALA A 181 7.88 -5.10 -17.59
N LEU A 182 7.29 -4.04 -18.14
CA LEU A 182 7.43 -3.67 -19.55
C LEU A 182 8.83 -3.17 -19.87
N ALA A 183 9.47 -2.51 -18.92
CA ALA A 183 10.85 -2.10 -19.03
C ALA A 183 11.81 -3.29 -18.99
N LYS A 184 11.39 -4.51 -18.61
CA LYS A 184 12.22 -5.73 -18.62
C LYS A 184 12.00 -6.64 -19.84
N VAL A 185 11.02 -6.31 -20.69
CA VAL A 185 10.76 -7.06 -21.93
C VAL A 185 11.85 -6.72 -22.96
N ASP A 186 12.59 -7.73 -23.41
CA ASP A 186 13.65 -7.57 -24.41
C ASP A 186 13.07 -7.25 -25.80
N ALA A 187 13.64 -6.25 -26.47
CA ALA A 187 13.22 -5.82 -27.80
C ALA A 187 13.29 -6.93 -28.86
N SER A 188 14.25 -7.86 -28.75
CA SER A 188 14.44 -8.96 -29.70
C SER A 188 13.24 -9.90 -29.78
N LEU A 189 12.48 -10.07 -28.68
CA LEU A 189 11.26 -10.88 -28.68
C LEU A 189 10.17 -10.24 -29.53
N GLU A 190 10.08 -8.92 -29.51
CA GLU A 190 9.13 -8.16 -30.31
C GLU A 190 9.54 -8.07 -31.78
N GLU A 191 10.84 -7.91 -32.06
CA GLU A 191 11.41 -7.95 -33.41
C GLU A 191 11.28 -9.33 -34.05
N ALA A 192 11.52 -10.41 -33.30
CA ALA A 192 11.30 -11.79 -33.76
C ALA A 192 9.82 -12.04 -34.07
N ALA A 193 8.92 -11.52 -33.23
CA ALA A 193 7.49 -11.59 -33.49
C ALA A 193 7.10 -10.79 -34.74
N GLU A 194 7.68 -9.61 -34.98
CA GLU A 194 7.52 -8.86 -36.23
C GLU A 194 7.96 -9.66 -37.45
N ALA A 195 9.13 -10.29 -37.38
CA ALA A 195 9.68 -11.12 -38.45
C ALA A 195 8.79 -12.35 -38.73
N ALA A 196 8.18 -12.93 -37.69
CA ALA A 196 7.21 -14.02 -37.80
C ALA A 196 5.79 -13.57 -38.24
N GLY A 197 5.59 -12.28 -38.51
CA GLY A 197 4.33 -11.73 -39.02
C GLY A 197 3.37 -11.16 -37.96
N ALA A 198 3.72 -11.17 -36.67
CA ALA A 198 2.92 -10.55 -35.62
C ALA A 198 3.11 -9.02 -35.59
N ARG A 199 2.06 -8.28 -35.96
CA ARG A 199 2.05 -6.81 -36.01
C ARG A 199 0.98 -6.20 -35.11
N GLY A 200 1.24 -4.97 -34.63
CA GLY A 200 0.27 -4.16 -33.88
C GLY A 200 -0.27 -4.86 -32.62
N LEU A 201 -1.60 -4.92 -32.48
CA LEU A 201 -2.26 -5.53 -31.32
C LEU A 201 -1.94 -7.02 -31.17
N ARG A 202 -1.77 -7.76 -32.28
CA ARG A 202 -1.44 -9.20 -32.21
C ARG A 202 -0.15 -9.44 -31.44
N ARG A 203 0.89 -8.61 -31.65
CA ARG A 203 2.12 -8.69 -30.86
C ARG A 203 1.90 -8.39 -29.39
N VAL A 204 1.08 -7.38 -29.09
CA VAL A 204 0.75 -7.02 -27.71
C VAL A 204 0.07 -8.19 -27.01
N TRP A 205 -0.90 -8.86 -27.64
CA TRP A 205 -1.62 -10.00 -27.05
C TRP A 205 -0.79 -11.29 -26.99
N ASP A 206 0.01 -11.58 -28.01
CA ASP A 206 0.71 -12.86 -28.13
C ASP A 206 2.06 -12.86 -27.39
N ILE A 207 2.71 -11.71 -27.27
CA ILE A 207 4.08 -11.60 -26.73
C ILE A 207 4.12 -10.69 -25.51
N THR A 208 3.74 -9.42 -25.67
CA THR A 208 3.95 -8.43 -24.60
C THR A 208 3.08 -8.74 -23.37
N LEU A 209 1.78 -8.95 -23.51
CA LEU A 209 0.86 -9.19 -22.38
C LEU A 209 1.19 -10.48 -21.58
N PRO A 210 1.51 -11.63 -22.21
CA PRO A 210 1.98 -12.81 -21.50
C PRO A 210 3.23 -12.54 -20.66
N LEU A 211 4.22 -11.82 -21.22
CA LEU A 211 5.44 -11.43 -20.53
C LEU A 211 5.19 -10.39 -19.43
N LEU A 212 4.18 -9.53 -19.59
CA LEU A 212 3.74 -8.57 -18.57
C LEU A 212 2.92 -9.21 -17.45
N THR A 213 2.45 -10.44 -17.60
CA THR A 213 1.49 -11.02 -16.66
C THR A 213 1.98 -11.02 -15.21
N PRO A 214 3.25 -11.32 -14.88
CA PRO A 214 3.73 -11.23 -13.50
C PRO A 214 3.56 -9.82 -12.90
N GLY A 215 3.89 -8.77 -13.67
CA GLY A 215 3.71 -7.38 -13.25
C GLY A 215 2.24 -6.98 -13.14
N LEU A 216 1.41 -7.42 -14.10
CA LEU A 216 -0.05 -7.19 -14.08
C LEU A 216 -0.71 -7.83 -12.86
N VAL A 217 -0.39 -9.10 -12.58
CA VAL A 217 -0.93 -9.84 -11.43
C VAL A 217 -0.46 -9.23 -10.12
N SER A 218 0.80 -8.80 -10.04
CA SER A 218 1.32 -8.11 -8.85
C SER A 218 0.59 -6.80 -8.59
N GLY A 219 0.49 -5.93 -9.60
CA GLY A 219 -0.23 -4.66 -9.51
C GLY A 219 -1.72 -4.86 -9.20
N ALA A 220 -2.40 -5.78 -9.90
CA ALA A 220 -3.80 -6.10 -9.68
C ALA A 220 -4.07 -6.63 -8.26
N THR A 221 -3.22 -7.53 -7.76
CA THR A 221 -3.33 -8.07 -6.40
C THR A 221 -3.14 -6.98 -5.36
N LEU A 222 -2.15 -6.11 -5.54
CA LEU A 222 -1.88 -5.00 -4.63
C LEU A 222 -3.09 -4.05 -4.57
N VAL A 223 -3.63 -3.66 -5.73
CA VAL A 223 -4.84 -2.81 -5.80
C VAL A 223 -6.03 -3.50 -5.15
N PHE A 224 -6.26 -4.78 -5.44
CA PHE A 224 -7.35 -5.55 -4.86
C PHE A 224 -7.29 -5.54 -3.33
N ILE A 225 -6.12 -5.84 -2.77
CA ILE A 225 -5.91 -5.88 -1.31
C ILE A 225 -6.20 -4.50 -0.69
N LEU A 226 -5.67 -3.43 -1.29
CA LEU A 226 -5.84 -2.08 -0.77
C LEU A 226 -7.29 -1.59 -0.88
N SER A 227 -7.97 -1.85 -1.99
CA SER A 227 -9.38 -1.49 -2.17
C SER A 227 -10.31 -2.32 -1.28
N PHE A 228 -10.03 -3.61 -1.09
CA PHE A 228 -10.83 -4.51 -0.26
C PHE A 228 -10.73 -4.15 1.23
N ALA A 229 -9.59 -3.59 1.64
CA ALA A 229 -9.34 -3.14 3.01
C ALA A 229 -9.84 -1.72 3.30
N ASP A 230 -10.33 -0.98 2.30
CA ASP A 230 -10.68 0.43 2.45
C ASP A 230 -12.08 0.58 3.07
N PHE A 231 -12.10 1.03 4.32
CA PHE A 231 -13.31 1.32 5.07
C PHE A 231 -13.73 2.79 4.98
N ALA A 232 -12.78 3.69 4.69
CA ALA A 232 -12.94 5.13 4.85
C ALA A 232 -13.69 5.73 3.65
N THR A 233 -13.23 5.41 2.43
CA THR A 233 -13.83 5.88 1.18
C THR A 233 -15.34 5.64 1.11
N PRO A 234 -15.86 4.41 1.35
CA PRO A 234 -17.29 4.18 1.29
C PRO A 234 -18.07 4.89 2.40
N LEU A 235 -17.54 4.96 3.63
CA LEU A 235 -18.23 5.64 4.73
C LEU A 235 -18.40 7.14 4.48
N VAL A 236 -17.42 7.80 3.85
CA VAL A 236 -17.50 9.22 3.49
C VAL A 236 -18.69 9.52 2.57
N VAL A 237 -18.99 8.62 1.64
CA VAL A 237 -20.13 8.75 0.71
C VAL A 237 -21.42 8.06 1.21
N GLY A 238 -21.42 7.58 2.46
CA GLY A 238 -22.58 6.97 3.11
C GLY A 238 -22.85 5.51 2.76
N ILE A 239 -21.88 4.80 2.18
CA ILE A 239 -21.96 3.38 1.85
C ILE A 239 -21.43 2.56 3.03
N GLN A 240 -22.30 1.73 3.61
CA GLN A 240 -21.98 0.92 4.80
C GLN A 240 -21.96 -0.59 4.49
N ASP A 241 -22.53 -1.01 3.36
CA ASP A 241 -22.63 -2.41 2.95
C ASP A 241 -21.37 -2.92 2.24
N LEU A 242 -20.20 -2.63 2.84
CA LEU A 242 -18.89 -3.20 2.49
C LEU A 242 -18.22 -3.73 3.76
N LEU A 243 -17.50 -4.85 3.65
CA LEU A 243 -16.94 -5.57 4.80
C LEU A 243 -15.98 -4.71 5.62
N ALA A 244 -15.11 -3.92 4.98
CA ALA A 244 -14.18 -3.07 5.70
C ALA A 244 -14.91 -1.98 6.52
N ALA A 245 -15.91 -1.33 5.92
CA ALA A 245 -16.79 -0.36 6.59
C ALA A 245 -17.56 -1.02 7.75
N GLN A 246 -18.13 -2.21 7.51
CA GLN A 246 -18.88 -2.93 8.53
C GLN A 246 -18.00 -3.44 9.66
N ALA A 247 -16.77 -3.87 9.38
CA ALA A 247 -15.80 -4.26 10.41
C ALA A 247 -15.56 -3.12 11.39
N TYR A 248 -15.41 -1.89 10.88
CA TYR A 248 -15.27 -0.70 11.70
C TYR A 248 -16.55 -0.39 12.49
N LEU A 249 -17.70 -0.28 11.81
CA LEU A 249 -18.98 0.10 12.44
C LEU A 249 -19.39 -0.89 13.54
N ASN A 250 -19.31 -2.19 13.27
CA ASN A 250 -19.64 -3.24 14.23
C ASN A 250 -18.80 -3.19 15.50
N ILE A 251 -17.54 -2.79 15.38
CA ILE A 251 -16.63 -2.74 16.51
C ILE A 251 -16.91 -1.48 17.31
N VAL A 252 -16.96 -0.30 16.67
CA VAL A 252 -17.16 0.97 17.38
C VAL A 252 -18.54 1.08 18.02
N GLN A 253 -19.56 0.42 17.49
CA GLN A 253 -20.89 0.31 18.10
C GLN A 253 -20.96 -0.76 19.22
N PHE A 254 -20.00 -0.73 20.15
CA PHE A 254 -19.82 -1.71 21.23
C PHE A 254 -21.05 -1.95 22.13
N VAL A 255 -22.06 -1.06 22.07
CA VAL A 255 -23.30 -1.19 22.84
C VAL A 255 -24.09 -2.45 22.44
N ASP A 256 -24.01 -2.85 21.17
CA ASP A 256 -24.64 -4.09 20.69
C ASP A 256 -23.62 -5.24 20.64
N ARG A 257 -23.75 -6.15 21.60
CA ARG A 257 -22.89 -7.35 21.70
C ARG A 257 -22.95 -8.22 20.46
N ARG A 258 -24.10 -8.30 19.79
CA ARG A 258 -24.28 -9.07 18.56
C ARG A 258 -23.42 -8.43 17.48
N LEU A 259 -23.59 -7.12 17.23
CA LEU A 259 -22.79 -6.38 16.23
C LEU A 259 -21.29 -6.53 16.48
N PHE A 260 -20.85 -6.34 17.72
CA PHE A 260 -19.45 -6.51 18.09
C PHE A 260 -18.88 -7.87 17.66
N ARG A 261 -19.61 -8.96 17.95
CA ARG A 261 -19.19 -10.31 17.54
C ARG A 261 -19.19 -10.52 16.04
N MET A 262 -20.16 -9.97 15.31
CA MET A 262 -20.07 -9.98 13.84
C MET A 262 -18.87 -9.17 13.35
N GLY A 263 -18.48 -8.10 14.03
CA GLY A 263 -17.23 -7.37 13.74
C GLY A 263 -15.99 -8.26 13.82
N LEU A 264 -15.90 -9.12 14.83
CA LEU A 264 -14.83 -10.12 14.95
C LEU A 264 -14.84 -11.13 13.79
N VAL A 265 -16.02 -11.65 13.45
CA VAL A 265 -16.18 -12.58 12.31
C VAL A 265 -15.78 -11.92 10.99
N VAL A 266 -16.21 -10.68 10.76
CA VAL A 266 -15.84 -9.91 9.56
C VAL A 266 -14.32 -9.70 9.53
N GLY A 267 -13.69 -9.28 10.63
CA GLY A 267 -12.24 -9.10 10.71
C GLY A 267 -11.47 -10.39 10.45
N ALA A 268 -11.93 -11.51 11.02
CA ALA A 268 -11.36 -12.84 10.80
C ALA A 268 -11.50 -13.28 9.33
N LEU A 269 -12.69 -13.14 8.75
CA LEU A 269 -12.96 -13.47 7.35
C LEU A 269 -12.09 -12.63 6.41
N MET A 270 -12.03 -11.32 6.63
CA MET A 270 -11.18 -10.41 5.85
C MET A 270 -9.70 -10.82 5.92
N SER A 271 -9.22 -11.26 7.10
CA SER A 271 -7.85 -11.76 7.27
C SER A 271 -7.61 -13.05 6.48
N LEU A 272 -8.54 -14.02 6.55
CA LEU A 272 -8.45 -15.27 5.79
C LEU A 272 -8.51 -15.04 4.28
N MET A 273 -9.37 -14.13 3.83
CA MET A 273 -9.47 -13.77 2.42
C MET A 273 -8.19 -13.09 1.92
N ALA A 274 -7.61 -12.17 2.70
CA ALA A 274 -6.33 -11.55 2.37
C ALA A 274 -5.20 -12.58 2.23
N VAL A 275 -5.13 -13.56 3.15
CA VAL A 275 -4.21 -14.70 3.03
C VAL A 275 -4.46 -15.46 1.73
N GLY A 276 -5.73 -15.81 1.45
CA GLY A 276 -6.13 -16.54 0.25
C GLY A 276 -5.70 -15.83 -1.04
N PHE A 277 -5.99 -14.53 -1.17
CA PHE A 277 -5.59 -13.74 -2.33
C PHE A 277 -4.07 -13.65 -2.49
N LEU A 278 -3.34 -13.49 -1.39
CA LEU A 278 -1.89 -13.48 -1.42
C LEU A 278 -1.31 -14.83 -1.89
N LEU A 279 -1.88 -15.95 -1.43
CA LEU A 279 -1.44 -17.28 -1.86
C LEU A 279 -1.73 -17.53 -3.35
N VAL A 280 -2.90 -17.11 -3.83
CA VAL A 280 -3.25 -17.17 -5.26
C VAL A 280 -2.27 -16.34 -6.08
N ALA A 281 -1.99 -15.11 -5.67
CA ALA A 281 -1.05 -14.24 -6.36
C ALA A 281 0.36 -14.85 -6.43
N ARG A 282 0.87 -15.37 -5.29
CA ARG A 282 2.16 -16.06 -5.24
C ARG A 282 2.20 -17.25 -6.19
N ARG A 283 1.11 -18.05 -6.27
CA ARG A 283 1.05 -19.21 -7.15
C ARG A 283 1.06 -18.81 -8.63
N VAL A 284 0.30 -17.79 -9.01
CA VAL A 284 0.23 -17.32 -10.40
C VAL A 284 1.56 -16.73 -10.86
N VAL A 285 2.24 -15.95 -10.00
CA VAL A 285 3.54 -15.35 -10.32
C VAL A 285 4.62 -16.43 -10.45
N ALA A 286 4.67 -17.40 -9.53
CA ALA A 286 5.66 -18.47 -9.57
C ALA A 286 5.58 -19.35 -10.84
N LEU A 287 4.39 -19.46 -11.45
CA LEU A 287 4.19 -20.23 -12.68
C LEU A 287 4.66 -19.48 -13.95
N ARG A 288 4.98 -18.19 -13.85
CA ARG A 288 5.28 -17.31 -14.98
C ARG A 288 6.63 -16.60 -14.84
N GLU A 289 7.56 -17.20 -14.11
CA GLU A 289 8.93 -16.69 -13.96
C GLU A 289 9.70 -16.92 -15.27
N TYR A 290 9.53 -16.00 -16.22
CA TYR A 290 10.28 -16.03 -17.48
C TYR A 290 11.71 -15.56 -17.23
N ALA A 291 12.67 -16.47 -17.33
CA ALA A 291 14.09 -16.14 -17.25
C ALA A 291 14.51 -15.37 -18.51
N VAL A 292 14.55 -14.03 -18.43
CA VAL A 292 15.07 -13.19 -19.49
C VAL A 292 16.56 -12.94 -19.20
N VAL A 293 17.43 -13.58 -19.99
CA VAL A 293 18.89 -13.64 -19.78
C VAL A 293 19.65 -12.50 -20.47
N SER A 294 18.98 -11.74 -21.35
CA SER A 294 19.55 -10.60 -22.08
C SER A 294 18.56 -9.44 -22.06
N TYR A 295 19.07 -8.21 -21.94
CA TYR A 295 18.24 -7.01 -21.89
C TYR A 295 18.68 -6.00 -22.95
N ARG A 296 17.93 -5.93 -24.07
CA ARG A 296 17.93 -4.77 -24.96
C ARG A 296 16.66 -3.95 -24.73
N ALA A 297 16.83 -2.74 -24.18
CA ALA A 297 15.74 -1.81 -23.99
C ALA A 297 15.07 -1.47 -25.34
N VAL A 298 13.74 -1.50 -25.38
CA VAL A 298 13.00 -1.07 -26.56
C VAL A 298 13.15 0.43 -26.75
N GLU A 299 13.60 0.84 -27.94
CA GLU A 299 13.71 2.25 -28.28
C GLU A 299 12.33 2.92 -28.32
N ARG A 300 12.27 4.12 -27.73
CA ARG A 300 11.06 4.93 -27.73
C ARG A 300 10.82 5.48 -29.12
N ARG A 301 9.57 5.41 -29.58
CA ARG A 301 9.16 5.99 -30.86
C ARG A 301 8.30 7.23 -30.62
N PRO A 302 8.43 8.30 -31.42
CA PRO A 302 7.47 9.40 -31.33
C PRO A 302 6.07 8.90 -31.69
N LEU A 303 5.05 9.45 -31.04
CA LEU A 303 3.66 9.21 -31.46
C LEU A 303 3.47 9.69 -32.91
N ALA A 304 2.66 8.97 -33.69
CA ALA A 304 2.39 9.28 -35.10
C ALA A 304 0.95 9.79 -35.29
N GLY A 305 0.74 10.66 -36.29
CA GLY A 305 -0.58 11.15 -36.69
C GLY A 305 -1.36 11.85 -35.56
N PRO A 306 -2.69 11.67 -35.46
CA PRO A 306 -3.53 12.36 -34.47
C PRO A 306 -3.22 11.95 -33.02
N TRP A 307 -2.62 10.77 -32.81
CA TRP A 307 -2.25 10.28 -31.49
C TRP A 307 -1.21 11.14 -30.78
N ARG A 308 -0.45 11.97 -31.52
CA ARG A 308 0.46 12.99 -30.95
C ARG A 308 -0.25 13.98 -30.04
N VAL A 309 -1.54 14.22 -30.28
CA VAL A 309 -2.36 15.16 -29.53
C VAL A 309 -3.37 14.41 -28.67
N VAL A 310 -4.04 13.40 -29.23
CA VAL A 310 -5.09 12.64 -28.53
C VAL A 310 -4.57 11.91 -27.30
N ALA A 311 -3.44 11.19 -27.39
CA ALA A 311 -2.94 10.42 -26.26
C ALA A 311 -2.50 11.31 -25.08
N PRO A 312 -1.71 12.40 -25.29
CA PRO A 312 -1.42 13.35 -24.22
C PRO A 312 -2.67 14.02 -23.64
N LEU A 313 -3.66 14.39 -24.47
CA LEU A 313 -4.91 15.01 -23.98
C LEU A 313 -5.74 14.05 -23.13
N LEU A 314 -5.90 12.79 -23.55
CA LEU A 314 -6.60 11.78 -22.76
C LEU A 314 -5.89 11.56 -21.42
N PHE A 315 -4.56 11.46 -21.45
CA PHE A 315 -3.77 11.28 -20.24
C PHE A 315 -3.83 12.51 -19.32
N ALA A 316 -3.83 13.71 -19.90
CA ALA A 316 -4.07 14.97 -19.19
C ALA A 316 -5.45 15.00 -18.53
N GLY A 317 -6.49 14.51 -19.21
CA GLY A 317 -7.84 14.39 -18.64
C GLY A 317 -7.90 13.43 -17.46
N VAL A 318 -7.30 12.24 -17.58
CA VAL A 318 -7.22 11.26 -16.49
C VAL A 318 -6.49 11.85 -15.28
N LEU A 319 -5.35 12.50 -15.49
CA LEU A 319 -4.60 13.11 -14.41
C LEU A 319 -5.32 14.32 -13.83
N GLY A 320 -5.95 15.17 -14.64
CA GLY A 320 -6.80 16.25 -14.17
C GLY A 320 -7.89 15.75 -13.23
N LEU A 321 -8.51 14.61 -13.56
CA LEU A 321 -9.49 13.96 -12.71
C LEU A 321 -8.87 13.39 -11.42
N ALA A 322 -7.67 12.83 -11.49
CA ALA A 322 -6.93 12.32 -10.33
C ALA A 322 -6.42 13.44 -9.39
N PHE A 323 -6.18 14.65 -9.91
CA PHE A 323 -5.81 15.83 -9.13
C PHE A 323 -7.01 16.64 -8.63
N LEU A 324 -8.20 16.44 -9.21
CA LEU A 324 -9.44 17.07 -8.78
C LEU A 324 -9.70 16.97 -7.26
N PRO A 325 -9.49 15.82 -6.58
CA PRO A 325 -9.56 15.72 -5.13
C PRO A 325 -8.70 16.76 -4.40
N HIS A 326 -7.48 17.00 -4.89
CA HIS A 326 -6.51 17.86 -4.24
C HIS A 326 -6.93 19.33 -4.35
N VAL A 327 -7.48 19.71 -5.50
CA VAL A 327 -8.03 21.05 -5.72
C VAL A 327 -9.23 21.27 -4.81
N GLY A 328 -10.18 20.31 -4.77
CA GLY A 328 -11.35 20.37 -3.90
C GLY A 328 -10.97 20.50 -2.42
N LEU A 329 -10.01 19.68 -1.98
CA LEU A 329 -9.50 19.73 -0.61
C LEU A 329 -8.85 21.08 -0.27
N LEU A 330 -7.99 21.60 -1.15
CA LEU A 330 -7.32 22.88 -0.94
C LEU A 330 -8.34 24.01 -0.82
N LEU A 331 -9.30 24.09 -1.75
CA LEU A 331 -10.36 25.10 -1.71
C LEU A 331 -11.21 24.99 -0.43
N ALA A 332 -11.51 23.78 0.02
CA ALA A 332 -12.27 23.55 1.24
C ALA A 332 -11.50 23.96 2.50
N ALA A 333 -10.19 23.70 2.55
CA ALA A 333 -9.34 24.05 3.67
C ALA A 333 -9.31 25.57 3.90
N PHE A 334 -9.29 26.37 2.83
CA PHE A 334 -9.35 27.82 2.91
C PHE A 334 -10.78 28.38 2.89
N GLY A 335 -11.80 27.56 2.64
CA GLY A 335 -13.19 28.02 2.52
C GLY A 335 -13.86 28.25 3.88
N LYS A 336 -14.46 29.43 4.08
CA LYS A 336 -15.35 29.71 5.22
C LYS A 336 -16.81 29.39 4.90
N ALA A 337 -17.22 29.66 3.67
CA ALA A 337 -18.57 29.45 3.18
C ALA A 337 -18.51 28.86 1.78
N TRP A 338 -18.71 27.54 1.70
CA TRP A 338 -18.78 26.81 0.44
C TRP A 338 -19.94 25.83 0.49
N SER A 339 -21.09 26.30 0.01
CA SER A 339 -22.32 25.54 -0.11
C SER A 339 -23.11 26.10 -1.28
N LEU A 340 -23.65 25.22 -2.13
CA LEU A 340 -24.48 25.58 -3.30
C LEU A 340 -23.87 26.66 -4.20
N THR A 341 -22.54 26.72 -4.25
CA THR A 341 -21.77 27.70 -5.02
C THR A 341 -20.61 26.97 -5.69
N PRO A 342 -20.21 27.36 -6.92
CA PRO A 342 -19.12 26.67 -7.61
C PRO A 342 -17.80 26.68 -6.83
N PHE A 343 -17.52 27.78 -6.13
CA PHE A 343 -16.30 27.99 -5.38
C PHE A 343 -16.62 28.59 -4.00
N PRO A 344 -15.69 28.49 -3.03
CA PRO A 344 -15.84 29.20 -1.76
C PRO A 344 -16.09 30.69 -1.97
N THR A 345 -17.13 31.22 -1.34
CA THR A 345 -17.50 32.64 -1.45
C THR A 345 -16.66 33.53 -0.55
N ARG A 346 -16.13 32.96 0.54
CA ARG A 346 -15.24 33.64 1.49
C ARG A 346 -14.11 32.70 1.87
N PHE A 347 -12.91 33.25 1.90
CA PHE A 347 -11.71 32.54 2.34
C PHE A 347 -11.37 32.89 3.80
N THR A 348 -10.76 31.94 4.51
CA THR A 348 -10.34 32.06 5.91
C THR A 348 -9.11 31.21 6.19
N LEU A 349 -8.36 31.60 7.23
CA LEU A 349 -7.30 30.78 7.83
C LEU A 349 -7.75 30.13 9.15
N GLU A 350 -8.98 30.39 9.59
CA GLU A 350 -9.55 29.87 10.84
C GLU A 350 -9.53 28.33 10.90
N ASN A 351 -9.75 27.64 9.77
CA ASN A 351 -9.63 26.18 9.72
C ASN A 351 -8.21 25.71 10.07
N PHE A 352 -7.18 26.42 9.61
CA PHE A 352 -5.78 26.12 9.95
C PHE A 352 -5.46 26.47 11.40
N ASP A 353 -5.96 27.59 11.90
CA ASP A 353 -5.80 27.99 13.29
C ASP A 353 -6.37 26.95 14.26
N GLN A 354 -7.57 26.43 13.95
CA GLN A 354 -8.23 25.37 14.72
C GLN A 354 -7.40 24.08 14.77
N VAL A 355 -6.79 23.67 13.65
CA VAL A 355 -6.08 22.39 13.57
C VAL A 355 -4.61 22.48 13.96
N LEU A 356 -3.97 23.64 13.83
CA LEU A 356 -2.55 23.85 14.12
C LEU A 356 -2.30 24.47 15.50
N HIS A 357 -3.20 25.30 16.02
CA HIS A 357 -3.01 25.96 17.32
C HIS A 357 -3.94 25.42 18.40
N LEU A 358 -5.21 25.16 18.08
CA LEU A 358 -6.18 24.70 19.07
C LEU A 358 -6.20 23.18 19.24
N THR A 359 -5.88 22.43 18.19
CA THR A 359 -5.77 20.95 18.23
C THR A 359 -4.46 20.42 17.62
N PRO A 360 -3.28 20.97 18.00
CA PRO A 360 -1.99 20.55 17.44
C PRO A 360 -1.66 19.08 17.73
N THR A 361 -2.32 18.49 18.72
CA THR A 361 -2.13 17.10 19.15
C THR A 361 -2.29 16.13 18.00
N TYR A 362 -3.22 16.33 17.06
CA TYR A 362 -3.37 15.45 15.88
C TYR A 362 -2.07 15.34 15.07
N VAL A 363 -1.46 16.48 14.75
CA VAL A 363 -0.22 16.56 13.97
C VAL A 363 0.96 16.04 14.77
N VAL A 364 1.10 16.50 16.02
CA VAL A 364 2.19 16.13 16.92
C VAL A 364 2.20 14.63 17.19
N ASN A 365 1.04 14.03 17.50
CA ASN A 365 0.90 12.60 17.73
C ASN A 365 1.22 11.80 16.47
N THR A 366 0.78 12.24 15.30
CA THR A 366 1.09 11.56 14.04
C THR A 366 2.59 11.51 13.79
N LEU A 367 3.29 12.62 13.99
CA LEU A 367 4.74 12.68 13.85
C LEU A 367 5.44 11.85 14.94
N ARG A 368 5.02 11.93 16.20
CA ARG A 368 5.58 11.15 17.32
C ARG A 368 5.42 9.64 17.11
N TRP A 369 4.21 9.17 16.83
CA TRP A 369 3.92 7.74 16.63
C TRP A 369 4.62 7.21 15.38
N SER A 370 4.65 7.97 14.29
CA SER A 370 5.34 7.54 13.07
C SER A 370 6.86 7.54 13.24
N ALA A 371 7.44 8.51 13.96
CA ALA A 371 8.87 8.53 14.25
C ALA A 371 9.30 7.33 15.09
N VAL A 372 8.58 7.03 16.18
CA VAL A 372 8.86 5.85 17.01
C VAL A 372 8.66 4.57 16.21
N ALA A 373 7.61 4.49 15.37
CA ALA A 373 7.39 3.35 14.49
C ALA A 373 8.57 3.14 13.52
N VAL A 374 9.09 4.19 12.90
CA VAL A 374 10.26 4.11 12.00
C VAL A 374 11.51 3.62 12.73
N LEU A 375 11.73 4.04 13.98
CA LEU A 375 12.83 3.52 14.79
C LEU A 375 12.68 2.01 15.06
N LEU A 376 11.47 1.55 15.39
CA LEU A 376 11.17 0.12 15.52
C LEU A 376 11.37 -0.64 14.20
N ILE A 377 10.95 -0.05 13.08
CA ILE A 377 11.14 -0.63 11.74
C ILE A 377 12.63 -0.68 11.36
N LEU A 378 13.44 0.31 11.73
CA LEU A 378 14.89 0.25 11.53
C LEU A 378 15.49 -0.90 12.35
N ALA A 379 15.14 -0.98 13.63
CA ALA A 379 15.68 -1.96 14.57
C ALA A 379 15.30 -3.41 14.21
N LEU A 380 14.13 -3.63 13.60
CA LEU A 380 13.64 -4.98 13.30
C LEU A 380 13.66 -5.30 11.80
N GLY A 381 13.39 -4.31 10.94
CA GLY A 381 13.18 -4.46 9.50
C GLY A 381 14.45 -4.70 8.73
N VAL A 382 15.52 -4.00 9.12
CA VAL A 382 16.84 -4.20 8.53
C VAL A 382 17.38 -5.60 8.86
N PRO A 383 17.38 -6.06 10.13
CA PRO A 383 17.74 -7.45 10.45
C PRO A 383 16.88 -8.49 9.74
N MET A 384 15.55 -8.28 9.64
CA MET A 384 14.68 -9.20 8.89
C MET A 384 15.07 -9.27 7.41
N GLY A 385 15.33 -8.13 6.75
CA GLY A 385 15.81 -8.09 5.37
C GLY A 385 17.15 -8.82 5.19
N TRP A 386 18.06 -8.67 6.16
CA TRP A 386 19.33 -9.39 6.17
C TRP A 386 19.18 -10.90 6.36
N ILE A 387 18.33 -11.34 7.31
CA ILE A 387 18.00 -12.75 7.52
C ILE A 387 17.44 -13.35 6.23
N LEU A 388 16.54 -12.63 5.56
CA LEU A 388 15.98 -13.06 4.28
C LEU A 388 17.02 -13.12 3.17
N ALA A 389 17.96 -12.19 3.05
CA ALA A 389 18.90 -12.18 1.92
C ALA A 389 20.13 -13.09 2.13
N ARG A 390 20.63 -13.20 3.37
CA ARG A 390 21.95 -13.76 3.67
C ARG A 390 21.93 -15.04 4.50
N SER A 391 20.91 -15.25 5.34
CA SER A 391 20.91 -16.39 6.26
C SER A 391 20.38 -17.69 5.61
N THR A 392 20.83 -18.82 6.16
CA THR A 392 20.28 -20.16 5.88
C THR A 392 19.51 -20.70 7.10
N LEU A 393 19.01 -19.82 7.96
CA LEU A 393 18.30 -20.23 9.17
C LEU A 393 17.02 -21.01 8.81
N PRO A 394 16.69 -22.09 9.54
CA PRO A 394 15.39 -22.73 9.40
C PRO A 394 14.29 -21.72 9.73
N GLY A 395 13.17 -21.80 9.01
CA GLY A 395 12.06 -20.84 9.18
C GLY A 395 12.18 -19.53 8.38
N ARG A 396 13.26 -19.31 7.59
CA ARG A 396 13.37 -18.13 6.69
C ARG A 396 12.15 -17.94 5.77
N GLY A 397 11.62 -19.04 5.23
CA GLY A 397 10.41 -19.01 4.38
C GLY A 397 9.14 -18.65 5.16
N LEU A 398 9.04 -19.06 6.42
CA LEU A 398 7.95 -18.64 7.31
C LEU A 398 8.07 -17.15 7.63
N LEU A 399 9.28 -16.65 7.90
CA LEU A 399 9.52 -15.22 8.11
C LEU A 399 9.08 -14.40 6.89
N ASP A 400 9.50 -14.77 5.68
CA ASP A 400 9.07 -14.08 4.46
C ASP A 400 7.54 -14.13 4.29
N SER A 401 6.93 -15.27 4.59
CA SER A 401 5.47 -15.44 4.48
C SER A 401 4.72 -14.58 5.49
N VAL A 402 5.18 -14.49 6.75
CA VAL A 402 4.58 -13.64 7.78
C VAL A 402 4.74 -12.16 7.44
N VAL A 403 5.94 -11.73 7.01
CA VAL A 403 6.17 -10.33 6.58
C VAL A 403 5.28 -9.96 5.40
N THR A 404 5.12 -10.87 4.44
CA THR A 404 4.24 -10.63 3.28
C THR A 404 2.78 -10.64 3.67
N LEU A 405 2.39 -11.52 4.59
CA LEU A 405 1.03 -11.59 5.11
C LEU A 405 0.62 -10.26 5.75
N VAL A 406 1.51 -9.62 6.52
CA VAL A 406 1.22 -8.32 7.14
C VAL A 406 0.90 -7.23 6.12
N LEU A 407 1.54 -7.25 4.95
CA LEU A 407 1.24 -6.32 3.86
C LEU A 407 -0.17 -6.55 3.27
N ALA A 408 -0.63 -7.81 3.26
CA ALA A 408 -1.93 -8.18 2.72
C ALA A 408 -3.10 -7.92 3.68
N LEU A 409 -2.83 -7.90 4.98
CA LEU A 409 -3.86 -7.83 5.99
C LEU A 409 -4.54 -6.45 6.05
N PRO A 410 -5.89 -6.40 6.02
CA PRO A 410 -6.63 -5.16 6.16
C PRO A 410 -6.32 -4.44 7.48
N GLY A 411 -6.20 -3.11 7.43
CA GLY A 411 -5.88 -2.33 8.63
C GLY A 411 -6.96 -2.44 9.71
N THR A 412 -8.24 -2.51 9.32
CA THR A 412 -9.34 -2.77 10.24
C THR A 412 -9.17 -4.11 10.94
N ALA A 413 -8.88 -5.19 10.20
CA ALA A 413 -8.65 -6.51 10.78
C ALA A 413 -7.46 -6.53 11.76
N ILE A 414 -6.35 -5.85 11.43
CA ILE A 414 -5.20 -5.72 12.36
C ILE A 414 -5.57 -4.89 13.60
N GLY A 415 -6.32 -3.79 13.43
CA GLY A 415 -6.80 -2.98 14.55
C GLY A 415 -7.68 -3.77 15.51
N ILE A 416 -8.63 -4.56 14.99
CA ILE A 416 -9.46 -5.48 15.78
C ILE A 416 -8.58 -6.53 16.45
N ALA A 417 -7.66 -7.16 15.71
CA ALA A 417 -6.75 -8.16 16.25
C ALA A 417 -5.96 -7.62 17.44
N TYR A 418 -5.38 -6.42 17.33
CA TYR A 418 -4.64 -5.77 18.42
C TYR A 418 -5.53 -5.43 19.61
N LEU A 419 -6.72 -4.89 19.34
CA LEU A 419 -7.71 -4.57 20.35
C LEU A 419 -8.05 -5.82 21.17
N ARG A 420 -8.25 -6.97 20.52
CA ARG A 420 -8.61 -8.23 21.19
C ARG A 420 -7.43 -8.96 21.81
N ALA A 421 -6.26 -8.90 21.19
CA ALA A 421 -5.08 -9.59 21.69
C ALA A 421 -4.53 -8.93 22.96
N PHE A 422 -4.57 -7.60 23.04
CA PHE A 422 -3.84 -6.88 24.08
C PHE A 422 -4.70 -6.00 25.00
N HIS A 423 -6.02 -6.20 25.02
CA HIS A 423 -6.90 -5.58 26.02
C HIS A 423 -6.79 -6.18 27.42
N LEU A 424 -6.36 -7.43 27.54
CA LEU A 424 -6.18 -8.08 28.84
C LEU A 424 -4.84 -7.66 29.45
N PRO A 425 -4.79 -7.33 30.75
CA PRO A 425 -3.55 -7.00 31.42
C PRO A 425 -2.62 -8.22 31.47
N VAL A 426 -1.38 -8.05 31.06
CA VAL A 426 -0.30 -9.02 31.23
C VAL A 426 0.68 -8.43 32.25
N ALA A 427 0.84 -9.10 33.40
CA ALA A 427 1.65 -8.61 34.51
C ALA A 427 1.31 -7.15 34.94
N GLY A 428 0.02 -6.82 34.96
CA GLY A 428 -0.47 -5.48 35.33
C GLY A 428 -0.37 -4.43 34.21
N PHE A 429 0.20 -4.77 33.05
CA PHE A 429 0.32 -3.87 31.90
C PHE A 429 -0.69 -4.24 30.79
N THR A 430 -1.51 -3.27 30.38
CA THR A 430 -2.43 -3.41 29.24
C THR A 430 -1.92 -2.58 28.08
N LEU A 431 -1.49 -3.24 27.00
CA LEU A 431 -0.88 -2.53 25.86
C LEU A 431 -1.86 -1.59 25.18
N THR A 432 -3.14 -1.97 25.01
CA THR A 432 -4.14 -1.08 24.38
C THR A 432 -4.43 0.18 25.20
N ARG A 433 -4.10 0.19 26.50
CA ARG A 433 -4.16 1.36 27.39
C ARG A 433 -2.81 2.07 27.52
N SER A 434 -1.81 1.66 26.75
CA SER A 434 -0.50 2.30 26.68
C SER A 434 -0.28 2.95 25.32
N TRP A 435 0.37 4.11 25.32
CA TRP A 435 0.71 4.86 24.10
C TRP A 435 1.52 4.01 23.11
N LEU A 436 2.23 2.99 23.61
CA LEU A 436 3.05 2.07 22.83
C LEU A 436 2.27 1.30 21.75
N VAL A 437 0.95 1.13 21.92
CA VAL A 437 0.12 0.41 20.93
C VAL A 437 0.14 1.10 19.56
N MET A 438 0.17 2.44 19.54
CA MET A 438 0.13 3.26 18.32
C MET A 438 1.39 3.09 17.45
N PRO A 439 2.61 3.36 17.92
CA PRO A 439 3.81 3.15 17.12
C PRO A 439 4.04 1.67 16.80
N LEU A 440 3.63 0.74 17.67
CA LEU A 440 3.80 -0.68 17.44
C LEU A 440 2.93 -1.19 16.28
N VAL A 441 1.63 -0.85 16.26
CA VAL A 441 0.74 -1.27 15.16
C VAL A 441 1.17 -0.64 13.83
N LEU A 442 1.65 0.61 13.86
CA LEU A 442 2.25 1.27 12.70
C LEU A 442 3.52 0.55 12.24
N ALA A 443 4.41 0.20 13.17
CA ALA A 443 5.65 -0.51 12.88
C ALA A 443 5.37 -1.85 12.23
N VAL A 444 4.51 -2.67 12.82
CA VAL A 444 4.10 -3.97 12.24
C VAL A 444 3.58 -3.79 10.82
N ARG A 445 2.61 -2.89 10.62
CA ARG A 445 1.97 -2.72 9.30
C ARG A 445 2.90 -2.17 8.23
N ARG A 446 3.91 -1.37 8.59
CA ARG A 446 4.78 -0.66 7.62
C ARG A 446 6.19 -1.23 7.54
N MET A 447 6.54 -2.18 8.39
CA MET A 447 7.80 -2.91 8.34
C MET A 447 8.08 -3.61 7.00
N PRO A 448 7.10 -4.23 6.31
CA PRO A 448 7.37 -4.96 5.07
C PRO A 448 8.08 -4.13 3.99
N TYR A 449 7.81 -2.82 3.89
CA TYR A 449 8.48 -1.93 2.94
C TYR A 449 9.99 -1.86 3.18
N THR A 450 10.41 -1.67 4.44
CA THR A 450 11.84 -1.63 4.81
C THR A 450 12.50 -3.02 4.66
N VAL A 451 11.79 -4.10 5.00
CA VAL A 451 12.30 -5.47 4.82
C VAL A 451 12.57 -5.75 3.35
N ARG A 452 11.64 -5.40 2.45
CA ARG A 452 11.77 -5.60 1.00
C ARG A 452 12.87 -4.74 0.39
N ALA A 453 12.95 -3.46 0.78
CA ALA A 453 13.99 -2.55 0.31
C ALA A 453 15.40 -3.01 0.75
N THR A 454 15.54 -3.43 2.01
CA THR A 454 16.80 -3.99 2.53
C THR A 454 17.17 -5.28 1.82
N PHE A 455 16.21 -6.20 1.64
CA PHE A 455 16.40 -7.45 0.92
C PHE A 455 16.89 -7.21 -0.51
N ALA A 456 16.21 -6.35 -1.27
CA ALA A 456 16.56 -6.02 -2.65
C ALA A 456 17.96 -5.40 -2.76
N SER A 457 18.32 -4.51 -1.83
CA SER A 457 19.64 -3.87 -1.81
C SER A 457 20.77 -4.83 -1.45
N LEU A 458 20.49 -5.83 -0.62
CA LEU A 458 21.47 -6.88 -0.32
C LEU A 458 21.71 -7.83 -1.50
N LEU A 459 20.73 -8.00 -2.40
CA LEU A 459 20.92 -8.81 -3.61
C LEU A 459 21.89 -8.16 -4.60
N THR A 460 22.02 -6.83 -4.60
CA THR A 460 22.97 -6.13 -5.48
C THR A 460 24.41 -6.14 -4.95
N VAL A 461 24.61 -6.43 -3.65
CA VAL A 461 25.95 -6.49 -3.03
C VAL A 461 26.48 -7.93 -3.07
N HIS A 462 27.65 -8.12 -3.68
CA HIS A 462 28.29 -9.43 -3.79
C HIS A 462 28.74 -9.97 -2.42
N ARG A 463 28.48 -11.27 -2.15
CA ARG A 463 28.81 -11.92 -0.86
C ARG A 463 30.31 -11.92 -0.52
N ALA A 464 31.17 -11.86 -1.54
CA ALA A 464 32.63 -11.79 -1.37
C ALA A 464 33.09 -10.65 -0.45
N MET A 465 32.36 -9.51 -0.41
CA MET A 465 32.70 -8.41 0.50
C MET A 465 32.55 -8.81 1.98
N GLU A 466 31.49 -9.57 2.30
CA GLU A 466 31.21 -10.07 3.65
C GLU A 466 32.20 -11.20 4.03
N GLU A 467 32.52 -12.07 3.07
CA GLU A 467 33.49 -13.16 3.24
C GLU A 467 34.92 -12.65 3.45
N ALA A 468 35.32 -11.57 2.78
CA ALA A 468 36.61 -10.91 2.96
C ALA A 468 36.75 -10.34 4.39
N ALA A 469 35.72 -9.66 4.88
CA ALA A 469 35.68 -9.15 6.27
C ALA A 469 35.74 -10.29 7.29
N ALA A 470 34.97 -11.37 7.07
CA ALA A 470 35.01 -12.54 7.95
C ALA A 470 36.38 -13.24 7.95
N SER A 471 37.09 -13.24 6.81
CA SER A 471 38.42 -13.87 6.68
C SER A 471 39.50 -13.16 7.49
N VAL A 472 39.36 -11.86 7.74
CA VAL A 472 40.26 -11.09 8.64
C VAL A 472 39.77 -11.07 10.10
N GLY A 473 38.78 -11.90 10.45
CA GLY A 473 38.30 -12.08 11.82
C GLY A 473 37.16 -11.15 12.25
N ALA A 474 36.53 -10.42 11.32
CA ALA A 474 35.36 -9.61 11.66
C ALA A 474 34.19 -10.49 12.12
N SER A 475 33.55 -10.10 13.22
CA SER A 475 32.32 -10.74 13.70
C SER A 475 31.15 -10.40 12.77
N ALA A 476 30.10 -11.23 12.75
CA ALA A 476 28.94 -11.00 11.87
C ALA A 476 28.29 -9.61 12.06
N LEU A 477 28.26 -9.08 13.29
CA LEU A 477 27.77 -7.74 13.55
C LEU A 477 28.69 -6.66 12.97
N ARG A 478 30.02 -6.81 13.13
CA ARG A 478 30.99 -5.88 12.52
C ARG A 478 30.94 -5.95 11.00
N THR A 479 30.91 -7.16 10.42
CA THR A 479 30.73 -7.34 8.97
C THR A 479 29.45 -6.66 8.50
N PHE A 480 28.34 -6.78 9.22
CA PHE A 480 27.10 -6.12 8.85
C PHE A 480 27.19 -4.59 8.96
N VAL A 481 27.64 -4.06 10.10
CA VAL A 481 27.64 -2.61 10.38
C VAL A 481 28.70 -1.86 9.56
N ASP A 482 29.88 -2.47 9.36
CA ASP A 482 31.03 -1.80 8.74
C ASP A 482 31.10 -2.05 7.23
N VAL A 483 30.49 -3.13 6.73
CA VAL A 483 30.55 -3.50 5.30
C VAL A 483 29.18 -3.53 4.64
N SER A 484 28.25 -4.36 5.11
CA SER A 484 26.95 -4.51 4.43
C SER A 484 26.11 -3.24 4.51
N LEU A 485 25.93 -2.68 5.72
CA LEU A 485 25.06 -1.53 5.99
C LEU A 485 25.51 -0.27 5.21
N PRO A 486 26.81 0.11 5.16
CA PRO A 486 27.28 1.25 4.38
C PRO A 486 27.20 1.03 2.87
N LEU A 487 27.09 -0.21 2.39
CA LEU A 487 26.85 -0.49 0.97
C LEU A 487 25.35 -0.41 0.61
N ILE A 488 24.46 -0.75 1.55
CA ILE A 488 23.00 -0.78 1.32
C ILE A 488 22.23 0.42 1.90
N TRP A 489 22.90 1.38 2.55
CA TRP A 489 22.24 2.43 3.33
C TRP A 489 21.17 3.21 2.55
N ARG A 490 21.41 3.47 1.26
CA ARG A 490 20.45 4.19 0.40
C ARG A 490 19.14 3.43 0.26
N GLY A 491 19.22 2.12 0.10
CA GLY A 491 18.05 1.26 0.02
C GLY A 491 17.33 1.11 1.36
N VAL A 492 18.08 1.06 2.46
CA VAL A 492 17.50 1.09 3.82
C VAL A 492 16.74 2.39 4.05
N VAL A 493 17.36 3.54 3.75
CA VAL A 493 16.72 4.87 3.87
C VAL A 493 15.49 4.98 2.98
N ALA A 494 15.56 4.50 1.73
CA ALA A 494 14.41 4.44 0.85
C ALA A 494 13.24 3.67 1.50
N GLY A 495 13.53 2.46 2.00
CA GLY A 495 12.56 1.62 2.70
C GLY A 495 11.93 2.30 3.92
N LEU A 496 12.74 2.95 4.75
CA LEU A 496 12.28 3.67 5.95
C LEU A 496 11.40 4.86 5.61
N LEU A 497 11.76 5.62 4.57
CA LEU A 497 10.95 6.75 4.13
C LEU A 497 9.62 6.31 3.51
N PHE A 498 9.57 5.18 2.80
CA PHE A 498 8.30 4.58 2.37
C PHE A 498 7.48 4.08 3.56
N SER A 499 8.12 3.41 4.52
CA SER A 499 7.47 3.02 5.77
C SER A 499 6.86 4.23 6.50
N LEU A 500 7.58 5.35 6.56
CA LEU A 500 7.11 6.62 7.13
C LEU A 500 5.94 7.19 6.32
N LEU A 501 6.07 7.28 4.99
CA LEU A 501 5.04 7.79 4.10
C LEU A 501 3.70 7.08 4.33
N PHE A 502 3.71 5.74 4.36
CA PHE A 502 2.50 4.96 4.61
C PHE A 502 2.06 4.93 6.08
N ALA A 503 2.96 5.19 7.04
CA ALA A 503 2.60 5.34 8.44
C ALA A 503 1.79 6.62 8.68
N LEU A 504 2.19 7.74 8.06
CA LEU A 504 1.49 9.02 8.14
C LEU A 504 0.04 8.91 7.63
N GLN A 505 -0.19 8.07 6.61
CA GLN A 505 -1.48 7.87 5.97
C GLN A 505 -2.35 6.81 6.66
N GLU A 506 -1.89 6.19 7.74
CA GLU A 506 -2.63 5.08 8.33
C GLU A 506 -3.84 5.55 9.15
N ALA A 507 -5.02 5.09 8.74
CA ALA A 507 -6.29 5.38 9.41
C ALA A 507 -6.97 4.13 10.00
N ALA A 508 -6.89 2.98 9.33
CA ALA A 508 -7.76 1.85 9.58
C ALA A 508 -7.47 1.08 10.87
N ALA A 509 -6.19 0.85 11.18
CA ALA A 509 -5.80 0.21 12.44
C ALA A 509 -5.82 1.21 13.61
N THR A 510 -5.38 2.45 13.35
CA THR A 510 -5.23 3.49 14.37
C THR A 510 -6.58 3.97 14.91
N ILE A 511 -7.60 4.12 14.07
CA ILE A 511 -8.94 4.56 14.52
C ILE A 511 -9.62 3.58 15.50
N LEU A 512 -9.27 2.29 15.45
CA LEU A 512 -9.80 1.27 16.36
C LEU A 512 -9.02 1.17 17.69
N LEU A 513 -7.81 1.72 17.73
CA LEU A 513 -6.90 1.64 18.88
C LEU A 513 -6.70 3.01 19.56
N VAL A 514 -7.26 4.07 18.99
CA VAL A 514 -7.12 5.42 19.50
C VAL A 514 -7.85 5.58 20.83
N LEU A 515 -7.18 6.24 21.78
CA LEU A 515 -7.79 6.74 23.01
C LEU A 515 -7.77 8.28 22.98
N PRO A 516 -8.62 8.94 23.78
CA PRO A 516 -8.59 10.40 23.92
C PRO A 516 -7.18 10.94 24.20
N GLY A 517 -6.73 11.86 23.36
CA GLY A 517 -5.40 12.48 23.43
C GLY A 517 -4.32 11.79 22.58
N TRP A 518 -4.58 10.65 21.94
CA TRP A 518 -3.62 9.93 21.07
C TRP A 518 -3.97 10.00 19.58
N GLU A 519 -4.95 10.81 19.22
CA GLU A 519 -5.50 10.89 17.88
C GLU A 519 -4.44 11.31 16.86
N THR A 520 -4.46 10.66 15.70
CA THR A 520 -3.63 11.02 14.54
C THR A 520 -4.39 11.93 13.59
N VAL A 521 -3.68 12.58 12.67
CA VAL A 521 -4.26 13.45 11.63
C VAL A 521 -5.33 12.70 10.84
N THR A 522 -5.09 11.43 10.49
CA THR A 522 -6.08 10.57 9.80
C THR A 522 -7.36 10.34 10.61
N VAL A 523 -7.24 10.14 11.92
CA VAL A 523 -8.40 10.04 12.82
C VAL A 523 -9.11 11.38 12.93
N GLY A 524 -8.37 12.49 13.11
CA GLY A 524 -8.93 13.83 13.16
C GLY A 524 -9.69 14.23 11.89
N ILE A 525 -9.16 13.90 10.71
CA ILE A 525 -9.83 14.11 9.42
C ILE A 525 -11.18 13.38 9.41
N PHE A 526 -11.21 12.11 9.83
CA PHE A 526 -12.45 11.34 9.89
C PHE A 526 -13.43 11.91 10.92
N THR A 527 -12.95 12.28 12.12
CA THR A 527 -13.77 12.86 13.19
C THR A 527 -14.39 14.20 12.81
N PHE A 528 -13.62 15.13 12.25
CA PHE A 528 -14.15 16.43 11.81
C PHE A 528 -15.13 16.28 10.64
N TYR A 529 -14.86 15.33 9.72
CA TYR A 529 -15.79 15.04 8.63
C TYR A 529 -17.13 14.51 9.15
N THR A 530 -17.11 13.50 10.04
CA THR A 530 -18.35 12.94 10.61
C THR A 530 -19.07 13.91 11.55
N SER A 531 -18.36 14.88 12.13
CA SER A 531 -18.92 15.96 12.95
C SER A 531 -19.48 17.12 12.12
N GLY A 532 -19.33 17.10 10.79
CA GLY A 532 -19.82 18.16 9.89
C GLY A 532 -18.94 19.39 9.79
N THR A 533 -17.76 19.43 10.43
CA THR A 533 -16.80 20.53 10.32
C THR A 533 -15.83 20.32 9.15
N PHE A 534 -16.38 20.28 7.94
CA PHE A 534 -15.64 19.85 6.75
C PHE A 534 -14.41 20.72 6.42
N GLY A 535 -14.42 22.01 6.75
CA GLY A 535 -13.26 22.90 6.57
C GLY A 535 -12.06 22.51 7.43
N GLN A 536 -12.28 22.09 8.68
CA GLN A 536 -11.24 21.59 9.58
C GLN A 536 -10.70 20.24 9.11
N ALA A 537 -11.58 19.34 8.67
CA ALA A 537 -11.19 18.07 8.05
C ALA A 537 -10.31 18.31 6.81
N ALA A 538 -10.69 19.26 5.95
CA ALA A 538 -9.93 19.63 4.78
C ALA A 538 -8.56 20.25 5.14
N ALA A 539 -8.49 21.12 6.14
CA ALA A 539 -7.24 21.72 6.61
C ALA A 539 -6.26 20.66 7.14
N LEU A 540 -6.71 19.71 7.97
CA LEU A 540 -5.89 18.56 8.38
C LEU A 540 -5.47 17.71 7.16
N GLY A 541 -6.37 17.53 6.18
CA GLY A 541 -6.06 16.88 4.92
C GLY A 541 -4.90 17.56 4.20
N VAL A 542 -4.94 18.89 4.05
CA VAL A 542 -3.85 19.67 3.42
C VAL A 542 -2.54 19.51 4.19
N VAL A 543 -2.57 19.59 5.53
CA VAL A 543 -1.40 19.35 6.38
C VAL A 543 -0.80 17.97 6.10
N LEU A 544 -1.65 16.93 6.01
CA LEU A 544 -1.20 15.58 5.70
C LEU A 544 -0.59 15.47 4.29
N VAL A 545 -1.20 16.11 3.28
CA VAL A 545 -0.64 16.16 1.92
C VAL A 545 0.75 16.82 1.92
N VAL A 546 0.94 17.91 2.66
CA VAL A 546 2.23 18.59 2.78
C VAL A 546 3.27 17.68 3.44
N LEU A 547 2.92 17.00 4.53
CA LEU A 547 3.82 16.06 5.20
C LEU A 547 4.21 14.89 4.29
N CYS A 548 3.25 14.26 3.61
CA CYS A 548 3.52 13.17 2.67
C CYS A 548 4.37 13.64 1.47
N SER A 549 4.11 14.84 0.94
CA SER A 549 4.90 15.43 -0.15
C SER A 549 6.34 15.72 0.29
N ALA A 550 6.55 16.19 1.51
CA ALA A 550 7.89 16.41 2.05
C ALA A 550 8.68 15.11 2.18
N VAL A 551 8.05 14.02 2.66
CA VAL A 551 8.68 12.70 2.73
C VAL A 551 9.01 12.18 1.33
N LEU A 552 8.09 12.33 0.37
CA LEU A 552 8.33 11.93 -1.02
C LEU A 552 9.49 12.70 -1.65
N TYR A 553 9.55 14.01 -1.41
CA TYR A 553 10.66 14.83 -1.86
C TYR A 553 11.99 14.38 -1.25
N ALA A 554 12.00 14.02 0.05
CA ALA A 554 13.19 13.46 0.70
C ALA A 554 13.61 12.12 0.07
N VAL A 555 12.66 11.24 -0.26
CA VAL A 555 12.95 9.99 -1.00
C VAL A 555 13.64 10.29 -2.33
N TYR A 556 13.07 11.19 -3.12
CA TYR A 556 13.62 11.56 -4.43
C TYR A 556 15.04 12.12 -4.32
N ARG A 557 15.29 13.01 -3.34
CA ARG A 557 16.59 13.65 -3.13
C ARG A 557 17.66 12.69 -2.62
N LEU A 558 17.32 11.78 -1.71
CA LEU A 558 18.29 10.91 -1.04
C LEU A 558 18.62 9.64 -1.83
N THR A 559 17.67 9.14 -2.62
CA THR A 559 17.87 7.90 -3.39
C THR A 559 18.39 8.16 -4.80
N GLY A 560 18.19 9.36 -5.35
CA GLY A 560 18.49 9.68 -6.75
C GLY A 560 17.64 8.90 -7.75
N ALA A 561 16.73 8.04 -7.29
CA ALA A 561 15.91 7.17 -8.10
C ALA A 561 14.68 7.93 -8.62
N ARG A 562 14.40 7.83 -9.92
CA ARG A 562 13.08 8.17 -10.46
C ARG A 562 12.08 7.20 -9.84
N LEU A 563 10.90 7.69 -9.42
CA LEU A 563 9.87 6.95 -8.68
C LEU A 563 9.49 5.56 -9.25
N GLY A 564 9.71 5.33 -10.55
CA GLY A 564 9.54 4.00 -11.19
C GLY A 564 10.55 2.93 -10.78
N GLY A 565 11.78 3.30 -10.41
CA GLY A 565 12.84 2.35 -10.01
C GLY A 565 12.79 1.92 -8.54
N LEU A 566 11.83 2.42 -7.75
CA LEU A 566 11.74 2.17 -6.31
C LEU A 566 10.84 0.98 -5.94
N PHE A 567 9.91 0.60 -6.83
CA PHE A 567 9.05 -0.59 -6.68
C PHE A 567 9.45 -1.75 -7.60
N GLY A 568 10.34 -1.47 -8.56
CA GLY A 568 10.97 -2.43 -9.45
C GLY A 568 12.42 -2.66 -9.07
N GLY A 569 12.80 -3.91 -8.78
CA GLY A 569 14.18 -4.24 -8.44
C GLY A 569 15.14 -3.94 -9.60
N GLY A 570 16.13 -3.09 -9.32
CA GLY A 570 17.44 -3.03 -9.97
C GLY A 570 17.51 -2.33 -11.33
N GLY A 571 18.42 -1.37 -11.44
CA GLY A 571 19.09 -1.02 -12.70
C GLY A 571 18.75 0.35 -13.28
N ALA A 572 19.44 1.38 -12.79
CA ALA A 572 20.06 2.40 -13.62
C ALA A 572 21.30 2.93 -12.89
#